data_AF-A0A1E1W3S7-F1
#
_entry.id   AF-A0A1E1W3S7-F1
#
_cell.length_a   1.000
_cell.length_b   1.000
_cell.length_c   1.000
_cell.angle_alpha   90.00
_cell.angle_beta   90.00
_cell.angle_gamma   90.00
#
_symmetry.space_group_name_H-M   'P 1'
#
loop_
_entity.id
_entity.type
_entity.pdbx_description
1 polymer ?
#
loop_
_entity_poly.entity_id
_entity_poly.type
_entity_poly.pdbx_seq_one_letter_code
_entity_poly.pdbx_strand_id
1 'polypeptide(L)'
;FTEKDELLQNMMGLLGNVAEVAELRPQLMDKLFLTVFYELLDSSSDGIEVSYNAAGVLAHMASDGPAAWTVDEPARNAVLERVAAAVDRWDLHAERNINYRSFKPILSLLHAHHTPQCQHWAVWALANLTTVYPDKYCGLVEAEGGLKLLKELMVHPEPYEMIKGLAHVVIENCGRWTSRDCDTPPLTSSPDN
;
A
#
# COMPACT_ATOMS: atom_id res chain seq x y z
N PHE A 1 -7.30 24.70 15.51
CA PHE A 1 -6.30 24.25 14.52
C PHE A 1 -6.41 22.74 14.23
N THR A 2 -6.94 21.93 15.15
CA THR A 2 -7.29 20.50 14.99
C THR A 2 -8.26 20.19 13.83
N GLU A 3 -9.25 21.05 13.56
CA GLU A 3 -10.25 20.82 12.50
C GLU A 3 -9.65 20.79 11.08
N LYS A 4 -8.51 21.46 10.86
CA LYS A 4 -7.85 21.46 9.54
C LYS A 4 -7.15 20.13 9.24
N ASP A 5 -6.53 19.53 10.25
CA ASP A 5 -5.79 18.29 10.10
C ASP A 5 -6.76 17.11 9.89
N GLU A 6 -7.87 17.08 10.64
CA GLU A 6 -8.96 16.11 10.44
C GLU A 6 -9.61 16.24 9.05
N LEU A 7 -9.81 17.47 8.56
CA LEU A 7 -10.35 17.70 7.22
C LEU A 7 -9.39 17.15 6.14
N LEU A 8 -8.09 17.42 6.28
CA LEU A 8 -7.07 16.92 5.36
C LEU A 8 -7.01 15.39 5.35
N GLN A 9 -7.02 14.74 6.52
CA GLN A 9 -7.06 13.27 6.63
C GLN A 9 -8.29 12.68 5.93
N ASN A 10 -9.48 13.26 6.18
CA ASN A 10 -10.72 12.80 5.54
C ASN A 10 -10.70 12.99 4.01
N MET A 11 -10.17 14.11 3.52
CA MET A 11 -10.02 14.38 2.09
C MET A 11 -9.04 13.40 1.43
N MET A 12 -7.89 13.12 2.07
CA MET A 12 -6.92 12.14 1.57
C MET A 12 -7.52 10.73 1.51
N GLY A 13 -8.25 10.31 2.55
CA GLY A 13 -8.91 9.01 2.56
C GLY A 13 -9.95 8.86 1.46
N LEU A 14 -10.74 9.91 1.21
CA LEU A 14 -11.72 9.93 0.11
C LEU A 14 -11.03 9.84 -1.26
N LEU A 15 -9.99 10.65 -1.48
CA LEU A 15 -9.24 10.64 -2.74
C LEU A 15 -8.49 9.33 -2.98
N GLY A 16 -8.01 8.67 -1.91
CA GLY A 16 -7.51 7.31 -1.93
C GLY A 16 -8.54 6.34 -2.52
N ASN A 17 -9.76 6.33 -1.94
CA ASN A 17 -10.84 5.47 -2.44
C ASN A 17 -11.22 5.76 -3.90
N VAL A 18 -11.18 7.02 -4.32
CA VAL A 18 -11.44 7.41 -5.73
C VAL A 18 -10.33 6.89 -6.64
N ALA A 19 -9.06 6.98 -6.22
CA ALA A 19 -7.92 6.52 -7.00
C ALA A 19 -7.92 4.98 -7.19
N GLU A 20 -8.49 4.23 -6.25
CA GLU A 20 -8.64 2.77 -6.36
C GLU A 20 -9.62 2.35 -7.48
N VAL A 21 -10.47 3.25 -7.98
CA VAL A 21 -11.46 2.98 -9.03
C VAL A 21 -10.93 3.45 -10.39
N ALA A 22 -10.63 2.51 -11.27
CA ALA A 22 -10.00 2.77 -12.57
C ALA A 22 -10.76 3.80 -13.42
N GLU A 23 -12.09 3.73 -13.45
CA GLU A 23 -12.96 4.64 -14.22
C GLU A 23 -12.97 6.08 -13.68
N LEU A 24 -12.59 6.27 -12.41
CA LEU A 24 -12.54 7.58 -11.77
C LEU A 24 -11.14 8.22 -11.83
N ARG A 25 -10.06 7.43 -11.99
CA ARG A 25 -8.69 7.94 -12.08
C ARG A 25 -8.48 9.06 -13.11
N PRO A 26 -9.12 9.06 -14.30
CA PRO A 26 -9.00 10.19 -15.24
C PRO A 26 -9.47 11.53 -14.65
N GLN A 27 -10.39 11.52 -13.68
CA GLN A 27 -10.87 12.74 -13.01
C GLN A 27 -9.83 13.30 -12.02
N LEU A 28 -8.86 12.48 -11.61
CA LEU A 28 -7.74 12.88 -10.76
C LEU A 28 -6.54 13.37 -11.56
N MET A 29 -6.50 13.16 -12.88
CA MET A 29 -5.43 13.61 -13.78
C MET A 29 -5.53 15.12 -14.04
N ASP A 30 -5.35 15.89 -12.98
CA ASP A 30 -5.35 17.34 -12.96
C ASP A 30 -4.08 17.86 -12.27
N LYS A 31 -3.58 18.98 -12.80
CA LYS A 31 -2.31 19.57 -12.39
C LYS A 31 -2.30 19.97 -10.91
N LEU A 32 -3.36 20.57 -10.42
CA LEU A 32 -3.41 21.02 -9.03
C LEU A 32 -3.42 19.83 -8.09
N PHE A 33 -4.26 18.82 -8.37
CA PHE A 33 -4.31 17.61 -7.57
C PHE A 33 -2.96 16.89 -7.53
N LEU A 34 -2.34 16.65 -8.69
CA LEU A 34 -1.03 16.00 -8.76
C LEU A 34 0.06 16.80 -8.04
N THR A 35 0.07 18.12 -8.18
CA THR A 35 1.04 18.99 -7.48
C THR A 35 0.92 18.85 -5.97
N VAL A 36 -0.30 18.89 -5.44
CA VAL A 36 -0.55 18.74 -4.00
C VAL A 36 -0.05 17.38 -3.50
N PHE A 37 -0.44 16.27 -4.15
CA PHE A 37 0.04 14.95 -3.72
C PHE A 37 1.55 14.77 -3.86
N TYR A 38 2.14 15.34 -4.91
CA TYR A 38 3.58 15.34 -5.11
C TYR A 38 4.34 16.07 -4.00
N GLU A 39 3.82 17.19 -3.50
CA GLU A 39 4.38 17.92 -2.36
C GLU A 39 4.20 17.16 -1.04
N LEU A 40 3.07 16.50 -0.84
CA LEU A 40 2.76 15.73 0.37
C LEU A 40 3.65 14.49 0.56
N LEU A 41 4.33 14.00 -0.48
CA LEU A 41 5.29 12.88 -0.38
C LEU A 41 6.46 13.16 0.58
N ASP A 42 6.82 14.43 0.77
CA ASP A 42 7.89 14.83 1.69
C ASP A 42 7.34 15.32 3.04
N SER A 43 6.04 15.21 3.26
CA SER A 43 5.44 15.53 4.55
C SER A 43 5.88 14.50 5.61
N SER A 44 6.45 15.02 6.69
CA SER A 44 6.69 14.30 7.94
C SER A 44 5.69 14.70 9.03
N SER A 45 4.62 15.40 8.65
CA SER A 45 3.53 15.74 9.57
C SER A 45 2.76 14.46 9.89
N ASP A 46 2.54 14.21 11.19
CA ASP A 46 1.82 13.02 11.67
C ASP A 46 2.52 11.68 11.32
N GLY A 47 3.84 11.65 11.50
CA GLY A 47 4.65 10.47 11.18
C GLY A 47 4.74 10.23 9.68
N ILE A 48 4.27 9.06 9.23
CA ILE A 48 4.27 8.68 7.81
C ILE A 48 2.88 8.75 7.17
N GLU A 49 1.83 9.10 7.93
CA GLU A 49 0.45 8.94 7.47
C GLU A 49 0.14 9.78 6.23
N VAL A 50 0.55 11.05 6.23
CA VAL A 50 0.30 11.97 5.10
C VAL A 50 1.03 11.52 3.84
N SER A 51 2.34 11.27 3.94
CA SER A 51 3.16 10.85 2.79
C SER A 51 2.78 9.46 2.29
N TYR A 52 2.38 8.54 3.18
CA TYR A 52 1.87 7.22 2.81
C TYR A 52 0.58 7.30 1.98
N ASN A 53 -0.40 8.08 2.42
CA ASN A 53 -1.67 8.23 1.71
C ASN A 53 -1.45 8.90 0.35
N ALA A 54 -0.61 9.95 0.31
CA ALA A 54 -0.27 10.62 -0.94
C ALA A 54 0.41 9.66 -1.94
N ALA A 55 1.37 8.87 -1.47
CA ALA A 55 2.02 7.86 -2.29
C ALA A 55 1.04 6.80 -2.81
N GLY A 56 0.06 6.39 -2.00
CA GLY A 56 -0.97 5.44 -2.41
C GLY A 56 -1.84 5.97 -3.54
N VAL A 57 -2.34 7.21 -3.41
CA VAL A 57 -3.09 7.87 -4.47
C VAL A 57 -2.27 7.92 -5.77
N LEU A 58 -1.02 8.37 -5.68
CA LEU A 58 -0.14 8.48 -6.84
C LEU A 58 0.22 7.11 -7.46
N ALA A 59 0.42 6.07 -6.64
CA ALA A 59 0.65 4.72 -7.09
C ALA A 59 -0.56 4.17 -7.86
N HIS A 60 -1.77 4.42 -7.36
CA HIS A 60 -2.99 4.06 -8.08
C HIS A 60 -3.13 4.85 -9.38
N MET A 61 -2.89 6.16 -9.39
CA MET A 61 -2.94 6.95 -10.63
C MET A 61 -1.91 6.51 -11.66
N ALA A 62 -0.69 6.19 -11.25
CA ALA A 62 0.39 5.82 -12.15
C ALA A 62 0.33 4.37 -12.66
N SER A 63 -0.52 3.52 -12.06
CA SER A 63 -0.65 2.11 -12.45
C SER A 63 -1.47 1.90 -13.72
N ASP A 64 -2.18 2.91 -14.23
CA ASP A 64 -2.76 2.89 -15.59
C ASP A 64 -1.70 2.95 -16.70
N GLY A 65 -0.45 3.25 -16.34
CA GLY A 65 0.68 3.31 -17.25
C GLY A 65 0.92 4.69 -17.86
N PRO A 66 1.98 4.82 -18.68
CA PRO A 66 2.44 6.12 -19.16
C PRO A 66 1.40 6.88 -20.00
N ALA A 67 0.62 6.18 -20.82
CA ALA A 67 -0.35 6.81 -21.73
C ALA A 67 -1.54 7.46 -21.01
N ALA A 68 -1.86 7.00 -19.81
CA ALA A 68 -2.93 7.58 -18.98
C ALA A 68 -2.46 8.81 -18.19
N TRP A 69 -1.15 9.10 -18.17
CA TRP A 69 -0.61 10.27 -17.51
C TRP A 69 -0.72 11.49 -18.43
N THR A 70 -1.84 12.21 -18.35
CA THR A 70 -2.19 13.29 -19.29
C THR A 70 -1.75 14.69 -18.84
N VAL A 71 -0.96 14.78 -17.77
CA VAL A 71 -0.51 16.06 -17.19
C VAL A 71 1.00 16.19 -17.32
N ASP A 72 1.46 17.32 -17.84
CA ASP A 72 2.90 17.57 -18.05
C ASP A 72 3.65 17.83 -16.73
N GLU A 73 3.02 18.51 -15.78
CA GLU A 73 3.63 18.90 -14.51
C GLU A 73 2.71 18.62 -13.31
N PRO A 74 3.17 17.89 -12.27
CA PRO A 74 4.50 17.27 -12.16
C PRO A 74 4.69 16.13 -13.17
N ALA A 75 5.89 16.06 -13.75
CA ALA A 75 6.24 15.00 -14.70
C ALA A 75 6.14 13.61 -14.06
N ARG A 76 5.57 12.65 -14.79
CA ARG A 76 5.36 11.26 -14.32
C ARG A 76 6.60 10.65 -13.67
N ASN A 77 7.76 10.76 -14.31
CA ASN A 77 8.99 10.16 -13.81
C ASN A 77 9.43 10.80 -12.48
N ALA A 78 9.31 12.12 -12.34
CA ALA A 78 9.61 12.81 -11.10
C ALA A 78 8.68 12.35 -9.96
N VAL A 79 7.39 12.16 -10.25
CA VAL A 79 6.44 11.58 -9.30
C VAL A 79 6.87 10.18 -8.87
N LEU A 80 7.21 9.31 -9.81
CA LEU A 80 7.60 7.92 -9.51
C LEU A 80 8.88 7.84 -8.69
N GLU A 81 9.90 8.63 -9.05
CA GLU A 81 11.15 8.72 -8.29
C GLU A 81 10.88 9.19 -6.86
N ARG A 82 10.02 10.20 -6.68
CA ARG A 82 9.67 10.71 -5.36
C ARG A 82 8.82 9.72 -4.54
N VAL A 83 7.92 8.97 -5.18
CA VAL A 83 7.17 7.89 -4.51
C VAL A 83 8.14 6.83 -3.98
N ALA A 84 9.07 6.35 -4.81
CA ALA A 84 10.08 5.38 -4.37
C ALA A 84 10.92 5.93 -3.21
N ALA A 85 11.41 7.17 -3.34
CA ALA A 85 12.18 7.81 -2.29
C ALA A 85 11.37 8.05 -0.99
N ALA A 86 10.06 8.22 -1.06
CA ALA A 86 9.20 8.32 0.11
C ALA A 86 9.08 6.97 0.82
N VAL A 87 8.82 5.90 0.06
CA VAL A 87 8.75 4.52 0.59
C VAL A 87 10.05 4.13 1.30
N ASP A 88 11.20 4.48 0.72
CA ASP A 88 12.52 4.19 1.29
C ASP A 88 12.77 4.84 2.66
N ARG A 89 12.06 5.92 3.00
CA ARG A 89 12.25 6.67 4.25
C ARG A 89 11.42 6.14 5.41
N TRP A 90 10.37 5.38 5.14
CA TRP A 90 9.42 4.97 6.18
C TRP A 90 9.97 3.81 7.00
N ASP A 91 9.78 3.89 8.32
CA ASP A 91 10.04 2.76 9.22
C ASP A 91 8.98 1.68 9.01
N LEU A 92 9.41 0.45 8.73
CA LEU A 92 8.53 -0.69 8.55
C LEU A 92 7.74 -1.04 9.82
N HIS A 93 8.21 -0.63 11.00
CA HIS A 93 7.52 -0.81 12.27
C HIS A 93 6.61 0.36 12.65
N ALA A 94 6.48 1.39 11.80
CA ALA A 94 5.61 2.52 12.08
C ALA A 94 4.15 2.08 12.21
N GLU A 95 3.55 2.38 13.36
CA GLU A 95 2.11 2.29 13.57
C GLU A 95 1.39 3.39 12.79
N ARG A 96 0.17 3.09 12.33
CA ARG A 96 -0.65 4.00 11.53
C ARG A 96 -2.12 3.80 11.85
N ASN A 97 -2.89 4.88 11.83
CA ASN A 97 -4.33 4.85 11.99
C ASN A 97 -5.04 4.38 10.71
N ILE A 98 -4.86 3.12 10.32
CA ILE A 98 -5.40 2.56 9.08
C ILE A 98 -6.16 1.26 9.33
N ASN A 99 -7.31 1.12 8.66
CA ASN A 99 -8.17 -0.05 8.74
C ASN A 99 -8.57 -0.56 7.35
N TYR A 100 -7.77 -1.48 6.80
CA TYR A 100 -8.12 -2.14 5.54
C TYR A 100 -9.18 -3.21 5.74
N ARG A 101 -10.28 -3.10 4.99
CA ARG A 101 -11.34 -4.13 4.91
C ARG A 101 -11.09 -5.14 3.79
N SER A 102 -10.26 -4.77 2.82
CA SER A 102 -9.84 -5.60 1.70
C SER A 102 -8.47 -5.10 1.24
N PHE A 103 -7.64 -6.01 0.73
CA PHE A 103 -6.38 -5.71 0.08
C PHE A 103 -6.46 -5.75 -1.44
N LYS A 104 -7.60 -6.07 -2.05
CA LYS A 104 -7.77 -6.10 -3.51
C LYS A 104 -7.19 -4.87 -4.23
N PRO A 105 -7.42 -3.62 -3.77
CA PRO A 105 -6.82 -2.46 -4.42
C PRO A 105 -5.29 -2.47 -4.35
N ILE A 106 -4.72 -2.77 -3.17
CA ILE A 106 -3.26 -2.89 -2.97
C ILE A 106 -2.68 -4.04 -3.82
N LEU A 107 -3.31 -5.21 -3.77
CA LEU A 107 -2.89 -6.40 -4.52
C LEU A 107 -2.96 -6.19 -6.03
N SER A 108 -3.91 -5.37 -6.52
CA SER A 108 -4.01 -5.05 -7.94
C SER A 108 -2.75 -4.34 -8.47
N LEU A 109 -2.08 -3.55 -7.64
CA LEU A 109 -0.85 -2.83 -8.02
C LEU A 109 0.34 -3.77 -8.24
N LEU A 110 0.29 -5.01 -7.72
CA LEU A 110 1.34 -6.01 -7.97
C LEU A 110 1.45 -6.37 -9.46
N HIS A 111 0.40 -6.17 -10.24
CA HIS A 111 0.38 -6.41 -11.68
C HIS A 111 0.94 -5.23 -12.51
N ALA A 112 1.26 -4.09 -11.90
CA ALA A 112 1.77 -2.91 -12.59
C ALA A 112 3.28 -3.06 -12.94
N HIS A 113 3.65 -4.09 -13.69
CA HIS A 113 5.05 -4.41 -14.02
C HIS A 113 5.76 -3.31 -14.81
N HIS A 114 5.02 -2.50 -15.57
CA HIS A 114 5.56 -1.33 -16.27
C HIS A 114 5.86 -0.13 -15.33
N THR A 115 5.42 -0.19 -14.06
CA THR A 115 5.64 0.85 -13.04
C THR A 115 6.03 0.21 -11.70
N PRO A 116 7.27 -0.28 -11.54
CA PRO A 116 7.70 -0.96 -10.32
C PRO A 116 7.51 -0.15 -9.02
N GLN A 117 7.49 1.18 -9.08
CA GLN A 117 7.23 2.04 -7.91
C GLN A 117 5.81 1.88 -7.35
N CYS A 118 4.82 1.53 -8.18
CA CYS A 118 3.49 1.16 -7.72
C CYS A 118 3.53 -0.13 -6.90
N GLN A 119 4.29 -1.13 -7.39
CA GLN A 119 4.52 -2.39 -6.67
C GLN A 119 5.29 -2.13 -5.37
N HIS A 120 6.26 -1.22 -5.38
CA HIS A 120 7.04 -0.88 -4.20
C HIS A 120 6.17 -0.35 -3.06
N TRP A 121 5.31 0.63 -3.34
CA TRP A 121 4.34 1.12 -2.35
C TRP A 121 3.42 0.00 -1.86
N ALA A 122 2.87 -0.81 -2.78
CA ALA A 122 1.93 -1.87 -2.43
C ALA A 122 2.54 -2.95 -1.54
N VAL A 123 3.75 -3.42 -1.88
CA VAL A 123 4.43 -4.45 -1.10
C VAL A 123 4.93 -3.89 0.22
N TRP A 124 5.40 -2.64 0.27
CA TRP A 124 5.73 -1.98 1.53
C TRP A 124 4.50 -1.90 2.46
N ALA A 125 3.34 -1.51 1.92
CA ALA A 125 2.10 -1.45 2.69
C ALA A 125 1.76 -2.80 3.33
N LEU A 126 1.81 -3.89 2.55
CA LEU A 126 1.59 -5.25 3.06
C LEU A 126 2.64 -5.66 4.09
N ALA A 127 3.90 -5.31 3.86
CA ALA A 127 5.02 -5.66 4.75
C ALA A 127 4.86 -4.96 6.11
N ASN A 128 4.53 -3.66 6.13
CA ASN A 128 4.25 -2.93 7.36
C ASN A 128 3.02 -3.51 8.09
N LEU A 129 1.92 -3.72 7.39
CA LEU A 129 0.66 -4.20 8.00
C LEU A 129 0.82 -5.59 8.62
N THR A 130 1.51 -6.50 7.94
CA THR A 130 1.77 -7.86 8.47
C THR A 130 2.85 -7.88 9.56
N THR A 131 3.70 -6.86 9.63
CA THR A 131 4.71 -6.71 10.70
C THR A 131 4.08 -6.14 11.96
N VAL A 132 3.26 -5.10 11.84
CA VAL A 132 2.71 -4.35 12.97
C VAL A 132 1.43 -5.01 13.50
N TYR A 133 0.57 -5.54 12.63
CA TYR A 133 -0.71 -6.15 13.01
C TYR A 133 -0.92 -7.52 12.35
N PRO A 134 -0.05 -8.52 12.64
CA PRO A 134 -0.09 -9.83 11.99
C PRO A 134 -1.44 -10.54 12.16
N ASP A 135 -1.99 -10.54 13.37
CA ASP A 135 -3.25 -11.26 13.68
C ASP A 135 -4.45 -10.71 12.90
N LYS A 136 -4.38 -9.44 12.49
CA LYS A 136 -5.44 -8.78 11.73
C LYS A 136 -5.26 -8.96 10.22
N TYR A 137 -4.03 -8.89 9.73
CA TYR A 137 -3.77 -8.73 8.29
C TYR A 137 -3.13 -9.93 7.61
N CYS A 138 -2.41 -10.82 8.30
CA CYS A 138 -1.85 -12.02 7.68
C CYS A 138 -2.95 -12.91 7.09
N GLY A 139 -4.02 -13.16 7.87
CA GLY A 139 -5.18 -13.92 7.38
C GLY A 139 -5.89 -13.25 6.20
N LEU A 140 -5.94 -11.91 6.15
CA LEU A 140 -6.52 -11.19 5.01
C LEU A 140 -5.65 -11.29 3.74
N VAL A 141 -4.33 -11.21 3.88
CA VAL A 141 -3.38 -11.45 2.77
C VAL A 141 -3.57 -12.84 2.19
N GLU A 142 -3.69 -13.87 3.04
CA GLU A 142 -3.89 -15.24 2.60
C GLU A 142 -5.26 -15.44 1.93
N ALA A 143 -6.34 -14.95 2.57
CA ALA A 143 -7.71 -15.08 2.07
C ALA A 143 -7.93 -14.43 0.70
N GLU A 144 -7.22 -13.33 0.41
CA GLU A 144 -7.30 -12.64 -0.89
C GLU A 144 -6.22 -13.09 -1.89
N GLY A 145 -5.49 -14.18 -1.60
CA GLY A 145 -4.52 -14.78 -2.51
C GLY A 145 -3.20 -14.02 -2.64
N GLY A 146 -2.92 -13.08 -1.73
CA GLY A 146 -1.73 -12.23 -1.76
C GLY A 146 -0.42 -13.03 -1.72
N LEU A 147 -0.37 -14.15 -1.00
CA LEU A 147 0.84 -15.01 -0.95
C LEU A 147 1.21 -15.59 -2.32
N LYS A 148 0.22 -15.91 -3.16
CA LYS A 148 0.46 -16.39 -4.52
C LYS A 148 1.04 -15.27 -5.38
N LEU A 149 0.42 -14.09 -5.35
CA LEU A 149 0.86 -12.92 -6.11
C LEU A 149 2.27 -12.47 -5.72
N LEU A 150 2.61 -12.48 -4.43
CA LEU A 150 3.95 -12.13 -3.95
C LEU A 150 5.02 -13.13 -4.39
N LYS A 151 4.70 -14.44 -4.42
CA LYS A 151 5.62 -15.46 -4.94
C LYS A 151 5.86 -15.30 -6.44
N GLU A 152 4.82 -14.97 -7.21
CA GLU A 152 4.93 -14.65 -8.63
C GLU A 152 5.79 -13.38 -8.85
N LEU A 153 5.60 -12.36 -8.02
CA LEU A 153 6.39 -11.12 -8.08
C LEU A 153 7.89 -11.36 -7.81
N MET A 154 8.23 -12.27 -6.89
CA MET A 154 9.63 -12.58 -6.55
C MET A 154 10.42 -13.17 -7.73
N VAL A 155 9.77 -13.97 -8.59
CA VAL A 155 10.42 -14.59 -9.76
C VAL A 155 10.36 -13.72 -11.01
N HIS A 156 9.64 -12.61 -10.98
CA HIS A 156 9.54 -11.68 -12.09
C HIS A 156 10.86 -10.89 -12.27
N PRO A 157 11.31 -10.62 -13.51
CA PRO A 157 12.55 -9.88 -13.76
C PRO A 157 12.44 -8.37 -13.51
N GLU A 158 11.26 -7.77 -13.75
CA GLU A 158 11.07 -6.30 -13.68
C GLU A 158 11.18 -5.66 -12.27
N PRO A 159 10.61 -6.24 -11.19
CA PRO A 159 10.73 -5.62 -9.86
C PRO A 159 12.18 -5.62 -9.37
N TYR A 160 12.64 -4.47 -8.87
CA TYR A 160 13.96 -4.36 -8.26
C TYR A 160 14.03 -5.06 -6.89
N GLU A 161 15.26 -5.34 -6.45
CA GLU A 161 15.54 -6.20 -5.29
C GLU A 161 14.84 -5.78 -4.00
N MET A 162 14.67 -4.48 -3.75
CA MET A 162 13.96 -4.02 -2.56
C MET A 162 12.51 -4.49 -2.51
N ILE A 163 11.80 -4.49 -3.65
CA ILE A 163 10.42 -4.99 -3.75
C ILE A 163 10.40 -6.48 -3.39
N LYS A 164 11.37 -7.26 -3.88
CA LYS A 164 11.48 -8.69 -3.58
C LYS A 164 11.81 -8.95 -2.11
N GLY A 165 12.66 -8.12 -1.51
CA GLY A 165 12.95 -8.14 -0.08
C GLY A 165 11.70 -7.91 0.77
N LEU A 166 10.91 -6.87 0.46
CA LEU A 166 9.65 -6.59 1.16
C LEU A 166 8.62 -7.72 0.94
N ALA A 167 8.55 -8.31 -0.26
CA ALA A 167 7.67 -9.43 -0.54
C ALA A 167 8.03 -10.65 0.31
N HIS A 168 9.32 -10.90 0.49
CA HIS A 168 9.80 -11.95 1.39
C HIS A 168 9.35 -11.71 2.83
N VAL A 169 9.46 -10.48 3.35
CA VAL A 169 8.99 -10.13 4.70
C VAL A 169 7.51 -10.46 4.88
N VAL A 170 6.65 -10.10 3.91
CA VAL A 170 5.21 -10.43 3.98
C VAL A 170 4.98 -11.94 4.06
N ILE A 171 5.67 -12.71 3.20
CA ILE A 171 5.55 -14.17 3.14
C ILE A 171 6.01 -14.80 4.46
N GLU A 172 7.12 -14.34 5.04
CA GLU A 172 7.61 -14.82 6.33
C GLU A 172 6.67 -14.47 7.48
N ASN A 173 6.13 -13.24 7.52
CA ASN A 173 5.15 -12.82 8.51
C ASN A 173 3.91 -13.71 8.50
N CYS A 174 3.36 -13.97 7.31
CA CYS A 174 2.20 -14.84 7.16
C CYS A 174 2.54 -16.29 7.55
N GLY A 175 3.69 -16.82 7.14
CA GLY A 175 4.11 -18.17 7.51
C GLY A 175 4.29 -18.37 9.02
N ARG A 176 4.84 -17.37 9.71
CA ARG A 176 4.95 -17.36 11.18
C ARG A 176 3.58 -17.30 11.85
N TRP A 177 2.66 -16.49 11.31
CA TRP A 177 1.29 -16.38 11.81
C TRP A 177 0.52 -17.70 11.67
N THR A 178 0.53 -18.34 10.49
CA THR A 178 -0.13 -19.64 10.25
C THR A 178 0.39 -20.74 11.19
N SER A 179 1.70 -20.73 11.47
CA SER A 179 2.31 -21.72 12.37
C SER A 179 1.83 -21.55 13.82
N ARG A 180 1.61 -20.30 14.28
CA ARG A 180 1.06 -20.02 15.62
C ARG A 180 -0.39 -20.47 15.77
N ASP A 181 -1.21 -20.26 14.74
CA ASP A 181 -2.62 -20.67 14.77
C ASP A 181 -2.76 -22.21 14.80
N CYS A 182 -1.84 -22.93 14.14
CA CYS A 182 -1.84 -24.40 14.16
C CYS A 182 -1.47 -24.99 15.52
N ASP A 183 -0.65 -24.29 16.31
CA ASP A 183 -0.22 -24.70 17.65
C ASP A 183 -1.25 -24.39 18.75
N THR A 184 -2.36 -23.72 18.42
CA THR A 184 -3.42 -23.39 19.39
C THR A 184 -4.51 -24.46 19.34
N PRO A 185 -4.58 -25.41 20.31
CA PRO A 185 -5.61 -26.44 20.30
C PRO A 185 -7.01 -25.81 20.43
N PRO A 186 -8.03 -26.34 19.73
CA PRO A 186 -9.39 -25.83 19.88
C PRO A 186 -9.82 -25.96 21.35
N LEU A 187 -10.35 -24.86 21.90
CA LEU A 187 -10.98 -24.85 23.22
C LEU A 187 -12.03 -25.97 23.25
N THR A 188 -11.75 -27.03 24.00
CA THR A 188 -12.71 -28.08 24.29
C THR A 188 -13.91 -27.44 24.97
N SER A 189 -15.06 -27.41 24.29
CA SER A 189 -16.34 -27.11 24.91
C SER A 189 -16.52 -28.07 26.09
N SER A 190 -16.45 -27.56 27.32
CA SER A 190 -16.90 -28.31 28.48
C SER A 190 -18.38 -28.62 28.28
N PRO A 191 -18.82 -29.88 28.48
CA PRO A 191 -20.24 -30.18 28.48
C PRO A 191 -20.89 -29.54 29.70
N ASP A 192 -22.04 -28.94 29.47
CA ASP A 192 -22.95 -28.38 30.46
C ASP A 192 -23.10 -29.30 31.69
N ASN A 193 -23.13 -28.67 32.87
CA ASN A 193 -23.65 -29.23 34.12
C ASN A 193 -24.53 -28.19 34.80
#